data_AF-A0A3E0I062-F1
#
_entry.id   AF-A0A3E0I062-F1
#
_cell.length_a   1.000
_cell.length_b   1.000
_cell.length_c   1.000
_cell.angle_alpha   90.00
_cell.angle_beta   90.00
_cell.angle_gamma   90.00
#
_symmetry.space_group_name_H-M   'P 1'
#
loop_
_entity.id
_entity.type
_entity.pdbx_description
1 polymer ?
#
loop_
_entity_poly.entity_id
_entity_poly.type
_entity_poly.pdbx_seq_one_letter_code
_entity_poly.pdbx_strand_id
1 'polypeptide(L)'
;MRFHFALTPLDQVRPWASEYWPHWFGLSDGTYWIELFGEKLLCENDVPYMDYYVARFWEDLLDATHDLLAGVPHNFNLGYIRGAPSLRLHRIHNRVKIWWREDGTDVVTAVPLKEFLAALAEFDQEVMAAMVERLGDDPRLLAEHADRSRWLGRIVGGQSRAQCSR
;
A
#
# COMPACT_ATOMS: atom_id res chain seq x y z
N MET A 1 8.56 -10.44 -5.42
CA MET A 1 7.76 -9.79 -4.37
C MET A 1 6.44 -9.38 -5.00
N ARG A 2 5.34 -9.48 -4.26
CA ARG A 2 4.02 -9.04 -4.71
C ARG A 2 3.22 -8.49 -3.53
N PHE A 3 2.43 -7.44 -3.78
CA PHE A 3 1.43 -6.95 -2.84
C PHE A 3 0.10 -7.54 -3.23
N HIS A 4 -0.68 -7.98 -2.26
CA HIS A 4 -1.96 -8.60 -2.48
C HIS A 4 -3.03 -7.92 -1.64
N PHE A 5 -4.27 -7.97 -2.14
CA PHE A 5 -5.43 -7.52 -1.41
C PHE A 5 -6.67 -8.31 -1.82
N ALA A 6 -7.67 -8.28 -0.95
CA ALA A 6 -9.03 -8.70 -1.27
C ALA A 6 -9.99 -7.74 -0.59
N LEU A 7 -10.88 -7.11 -1.36
CA LEU A 7 -11.83 -6.15 -0.83
C LEU A 7 -13.08 -6.85 -0.25
N THR A 8 -13.55 -6.38 0.90
CA THR A 8 -14.80 -6.81 1.53
C THR A 8 -15.97 -6.58 0.57
N PRO A 9 -16.86 -7.58 0.33
CA PRO A 9 -18.02 -7.41 -0.54
C PRO A 9 -18.84 -6.15 -0.20
N LEU A 10 -19.34 -5.43 -1.22
CA LEU A 10 -19.97 -4.12 -1.03
C LEU A 10 -21.17 -4.14 -0.07
N ASP A 11 -21.92 -5.24 -0.03
CA ASP A 11 -23.06 -5.45 0.87
C ASP A 11 -22.64 -5.73 2.33
N GLN A 12 -21.35 -5.99 2.57
CA GLN A 12 -20.78 -6.25 3.89
C GLN A 12 -19.94 -5.07 4.41
N VAL A 13 -19.62 -4.09 3.56
CA VAL A 13 -18.86 -2.91 3.99
C VAL A 13 -19.68 -2.08 4.97
N ARG A 14 -19.08 -1.76 6.12
CA ARG A 14 -19.74 -0.99 7.17
C ARG A 14 -19.53 0.51 6.96
N PRO A 15 -20.57 1.34 7.15
CA PRO A 15 -20.41 2.79 7.10
C PRO A 15 -19.41 3.32 8.11
N TRP A 16 -18.42 4.07 7.62
CA TRP A 16 -17.52 4.84 8.48
C TRP A 16 -18.30 5.97 9.15
N ALA A 17 -18.39 5.93 10.49
CA ALA A 17 -18.93 6.98 11.36
C ALA A 17 -20.15 7.74 10.80
N SER A 18 -21.28 7.02 10.65
CA SER A 18 -22.70 7.44 10.50
C SER A 18 -23.13 8.64 9.63
N GLU A 19 -22.27 9.57 9.19
CA GLU A 19 -22.75 10.86 8.65
C GLU A 19 -22.52 11.07 7.15
N TYR A 20 -21.63 10.33 6.46
CA TYR A 20 -21.40 10.54 5.01
C TYR A 20 -21.03 9.25 4.25
N TRP A 21 -21.94 8.28 4.20
CA TRP A 21 -21.77 7.08 3.38
C TRP A 21 -22.22 7.31 1.92
N PRO A 22 -21.49 6.86 0.89
CA PRO A 22 -20.16 6.23 0.90
C PRO A 22 -18.99 7.23 0.77
N HIS A 23 -17.82 6.83 1.31
CA HIS A 23 -16.52 7.51 1.14
C HIS A 23 -15.56 6.62 0.34
N TRP A 24 -14.71 7.20 -0.51
CA TRP A 24 -13.75 6.44 -1.31
C TRP A 24 -12.87 5.54 -0.45
N PHE A 25 -12.34 6.09 0.65
CA PHE A 25 -11.54 5.33 1.60
C PHE A 25 -12.32 4.17 2.24
N GLY A 26 -13.57 4.43 2.64
CA GLY A 26 -14.46 3.42 3.22
C GLY A 26 -14.77 2.27 2.27
N LEU A 27 -14.90 2.56 0.97
CA LEU A 27 -15.12 1.55 -0.07
C LEU A 27 -13.91 0.64 -0.30
N SER A 28 -12.74 0.95 0.28
CA SER A 28 -11.55 0.11 0.22
C SER A 28 -11.42 -0.89 1.38
N ASP A 29 -12.46 -1.05 2.20
CA ASP A 29 -12.54 -2.09 3.24
C ASP A 29 -12.15 -3.45 2.66
N GLY A 30 -11.23 -4.15 3.32
CA GLY A 30 -10.68 -5.40 2.84
C GLY A 30 -9.49 -5.89 3.67
N THR A 31 -8.79 -6.84 3.07
CA THR A 31 -7.58 -7.47 3.60
C THR A 31 -6.42 -7.25 2.65
N TYR A 32 -5.19 -7.30 3.15
CA TYR A 32 -3.98 -7.19 2.34
C TYR A 32 -2.80 -7.93 2.98
N TRP A 33 -1.85 -8.36 2.14
CA TRP A 33 -0.62 -9.01 2.58
C TRP A 33 0.52 -8.78 1.57
N ILE A 34 1.74 -9.14 1.98
CA ILE A 34 2.93 -9.06 1.11
C ILE A 34 3.46 -10.46 0.91
N GLU A 35 3.62 -10.89 -0.35
CA GLU A 35 4.35 -12.11 -0.68
C GLU A 35 5.82 -11.77 -0.99
N LEU A 36 6.73 -12.37 -0.23
CA LEU A 36 8.16 -12.11 -0.31
C LEU A 36 8.96 -13.41 -0.19
N PHE A 37 9.56 -13.84 -1.30
CA PHE A 37 10.32 -15.10 -1.39
C PHE A 37 9.52 -16.36 -0.98
N GLY A 38 8.22 -16.37 -1.27
CA GLY A 38 7.31 -17.48 -0.91
C GLY A 38 6.70 -17.36 0.48
N GLU A 39 7.15 -16.41 1.30
CA GLU A 39 6.58 -16.12 2.61
C GLU A 39 5.50 -15.04 2.50
N LYS A 40 4.42 -15.18 3.26
CA LYS A 40 3.38 -14.15 3.40
C LYS A 40 3.64 -13.34 4.67
N LEU A 41 4.02 -12.08 4.50
CA LEU A 41 4.07 -11.11 5.59
C LEU A 41 2.70 -10.47 5.75
N LEU A 42 2.46 -9.92 6.94
CA LEU A 42 1.15 -9.38 7.32
C LEU A 42 0.04 -10.47 7.30
N CYS A 43 0.39 -11.70 7.68
CA CYS A 43 -0.55 -12.79 7.94
C CYS A 43 -0.26 -13.48 9.30
N GLU A 44 -1.30 -13.84 10.04
CA GLU A 44 -1.26 -14.75 11.18
C GLU A 44 -1.82 -16.12 10.75
N ASN A 45 -1.02 -17.19 10.83
CA ASN A 45 -1.44 -18.54 10.42
C ASN A 45 -2.09 -18.59 9.01
N ASP A 46 -1.45 -17.96 8.01
CA ASP A 46 -1.95 -17.82 6.64
C ASP A 46 -3.22 -16.97 6.47
N VAL A 47 -3.76 -16.40 7.55
CA VAL A 47 -4.88 -15.46 7.53
C VAL A 47 -4.33 -14.04 7.57
N PRO A 48 -4.64 -13.16 6.60
CA PRO A 48 -4.21 -11.76 6.66
C PRO A 48 -4.60 -11.10 7.99
N TYR A 49 -3.70 -10.34 8.61
CA TYR A 49 -3.96 -9.71 9.93
C TYR A 49 -5.17 -8.78 9.93
N MET A 50 -5.54 -8.24 8.76
CA MET A 50 -6.33 -7.01 8.65
C MET A 50 -7.68 -7.21 7.97
N ASP A 51 -8.73 -6.72 8.63
CA ASP A 51 -9.97 -6.23 8.03
C ASP A 51 -9.97 -4.68 7.99
N TYR A 52 -8.90 -4.10 7.43
CA TYR A 52 -8.69 -2.66 7.43
C TYR A 52 -8.46 -2.11 6.04
N TYR A 53 -8.86 -0.86 5.83
CA TYR A 53 -8.94 -0.21 4.51
C TYR A 53 -7.64 -0.35 3.70
N VAL A 54 -7.74 -1.02 2.54
CA VAL A 54 -6.63 -1.23 1.59
C VAL A 54 -6.01 0.09 1.15
N ALA A 55 -6.82 1.17 1.10
CA ALA A 55 -6.33 2.52 0.85
C ALA A 55 -5.22 2.96 1.82
N ARG A 56 -5.28 2.57 3.10
CA ARG A 56 -4.25 2.96 4.08
C ARG A 56 -2.91 2.36 3.73
N PHE A 57 -2.90 1.07 3.41
CA PHE A 57 -1.69 0.35 3.03
C PHE A 57 -1.12 0.88 1.71
N TRP A 58 -1.98 1.16 0.73
CA TRP A 58 -1.59 1.80 -0.52
C TRP A 58 -0.96 3.19 -0.30
N GLU A 59 -1.57 4.06 0.53
CA GLU A 59 -0.99 5.36 0.88
C GLU A 59 0.38 5.22 1.57
N ASP A 60 0.51 4.31 2.54
CA ASP A 60 1.78 4.06 3.22
C ASP A 60 2.87 3.58 2.24
N LEU A 61 2.51 2.79 1.21
CA LEU A 61 3.45 2.38 0.16
C LEU A 61 3.88 3.53 -0.76
N LEU A 62 2.98 4.49 -1.02
CA LEU A 62 3.32 5.70 -1.78
C LEU A 62 4.28 6.59 -0.98
N ASP A 63 4.01 6.82 0.30
CA ASP A 63 4.90 7.55 1.20
C ASP A 63 6.27 6.86 1.31
N ALA A 64 6.27 5.54 1.47
CA ALA A 64 7.50 4.75 1.45
C ALA A 64 8.27 4.92 0.14
N THR A 65 7.58 4.97 -1.00
CA THR A 65 8.23 5.15 -2.31
C THR A 65 8.88 6.52 -2.43
N HIS A 66 8.21 7.57 -1.97
CA HIS A 66 8.78 8.91 -1.91
C HIS A 66 10.10 8.90 -1.10
N ASP A 67 10.07 8.33 0.11
CA ASP A 67 11.23 8.29 1.00
C ASP A 67 12.36 7.42 0.44
N LEU A 68 12.04 6.26 -0.13
CA LEU A 68 13.00 5.37 -0.76
C LEU A 68 13.71 6.04 -1.95
N LEU A 69 12.97 6.81 -2.77
CA LEU A 69 13.57 7.55 -3.87
C LEU A 69 14.48 8.69 -3.38
N ALA A 70 14.16 9.29 -2.23
CA ALA A 70 15.01 10.26 -1.53
C ALA A 70 16.19 9.63 -0.76
N GLY A 71 16.24 8.30 -0.64
CA GLY A 71 17.28 7.58 0.11
C GLY A 71 17.11 7.63 1.63
N VAL A 72 15.88 7.91 2.11
CA VAL A 72 15.54 7.97 3.52
C VAL A 72 14.86 6.65 3.94
N PRO A 73 15.14 6.11 5.14
CA PRO A 73 14.41 4.95 5.65
C PRO A 73 12.96 5.32 5.98
N HIS A 74 12.02 4.45 5.63
CA HIS A 74 10.59 4.60 5.95
C HIS A 74 10.14 3.52 6.94
N ASN A 75 9.35 3.89 7.94
CA ASN A 75 8.73 2.94 8.87
C ASN A 75 7.22 2.97 8.65
N PHE A 76 6.62 1.81 8.43
CA PHE A 76 5.17 1.69 8.30
C PHE A 76 4.53 1.90 9.67
N ASN A 77 3.54 2.78 9.74
CA ASN A 77 2.72 2.91 10.94
C ASN A 77 1.65 1.82 10.94
N LEU A 78 1.92 0.72 11.63
CA LEU A 78 0.98 -0.39 11.79
C LEU A 78 0.28 -0.34 13.16
N GLY A 79 0.27 0.81 13.86
CA GLY A 79 -0.28 0.93 15.22
C GLY A 79 -1.79 0.67 15.34
N TYR A 80 -2.51 0.62 14.22
CA TYR A 80 -3.90 0.19 14.15
C TYR A 80 -4.06 -1.35 14.18
N ILE A 81 -2.96 -2.11 14.11
CA ILE A 81 -2.92 -3.57 14.18
C ILE A 81 -2.71 -4.03 15.63
N ARG A 82 -3.52 -4.98 16.10
CA ARG A 82 -3.26 -5.64 17.39
C ARG A 82 -2.00 -6.50 17.26
N GLY A 83 -1.03 -6.32 18.15
CA GLY A 83 0.25 -7.03 18.04
C GLY A 83 1.07 -6.57 16.83
N ALA A 84 0.90 -5.30 16.44
CA ALA A 84 1.47 -4.72 15.22
C ALA A 84 2.92 -5.16 14.96
N PRO A 85 3.17 -5.84 13.82
CA PRO A 85 4.54 -6.11 13.41
C PRO A 85 5.23 -4.79 13.06
N SER A 86 6.57 -4.79 13.07
CA SER A 86 7.33 -3.64 12.60
C SER A 86 7.80 -3.89 11.17
N LEU A 87 7.41 -3.02 10.23
CA LEU A 87 7.89 -3.04 8.85
C LEU A 87 8.68 -1.76 8.57
N ARG A 88 9.93 -1.90 8.16
CA ARG A 88 10.80 -0.80 7.75
C ARG A 88 11.39 -1.07 6.38
N LEU A 89 11.42 -0.04 5.55
CA LEU A 89 12.06 -0.05 4.23
C LEU A 89 13.22 0.94 4.19
N HIS A 90 14.29 0.60 3.49
CA HIS A 90 15.40 1.54 3.23
C HIS A 90 16.07 1.17 1.92
N ARG A 91 16.27 2.16 1.05
CA ARG A 91 17.01 1.97 -0.18
C ARG A 91 18.51 2.08 0.07
N ILE A 92 19.26 1.05 -0.33
CA ILE A 92 20.71 1.08 -0.39
C ILE A 92 21.10 0.76 -1.84
N HIS A 93 21.68 1.76 -2.53
CA HIS A 93 21.97 1.70 -3.97
C HIS A 93 20.72 1.34 -4.81
N ASN A 94 20.72 0.19 -5.47
CA ASN A 94 19.62 -0.30 -6.30
C ASN A 94 18.75 -1.34 -5.60
N ARG A 95 18.87 -1.51 -4.28
CA ARG A 95 18.10 -2.50 -3.52
C ARG A 95 17.28 -1.82 -2.43
N VAL A 96 16.07 -2.32 -2.22
CA VAL A 96 15.24 -1.98 -1.06
C VAL A 96 15.46 -3.07 -0.02
N LYS A 97 16.06 -2.69 1.10
CA LYS A 97 16.13 -3.52 2.30
C LYS A 97 14.78 -3.46 3.01
N ILE A 98 14.29 -4.63 3.38
CA ILE A 98 13.01 -4.84 4.06
C ILE A 98 13.35 -5.46 5.41
N TRP A 99 13.04 -4.76 6.49
CA TRP A 99 13.10 -5.29 7.85
C TRP A 99 11.68 -5.53 8.32
N TRP A 100 11.45 -6.75 8.75
CA TRP A 100 10.19 -7.23 9.28
C TRP A 100 10.45 -7.82 10.66
N ARG A 101 9.60 -7.48 11.63
CA ARG A 101 9.60 -8.13 12.94
C ARG A 101 8.19 -8.48 13.34
N GLU A 102 8.01 -9.74 13.70
CA GLU A 102 6.75 -10.31 14.15
C GLU A 102 7.06 -11.36 15.23
N ASP A 103 6.31 -11.32 16.34
CA ASP A 103 6.50 -12.24 17.48
C ASP A 103 7.95 -12.39 17.97
N GLY A 104 8.73 -11.30 17.87
CA GLY A 104 10.14 -11.29 18.26
C GLY A 104 11.11 -11.89 17.24
N THR A 105 10.63 -12.38 16.10
CA THR A 105 11.45 -12.88 14.99
C THR A 105 11.79 -11.76 14.03
N ASP A 106 13.08 -11.51 13.83
CA ASP A 106 13.58 -10.54 12.84
C ASP A 106 13.83 -11.22 11.49
N VAL A 107 13.17 -10.73 10.45
CA VAL A 107 13.43 -11.09 9.06
C VAL A 107 13.98 -9.87 8.34
N VAL A 108 15.17 -10.01 7.76
CA VAL A 108 15.78 -8.97 6.95
C VAL A 108 16.08 -9.51 5.57
N THR A 109 15.55 -8.85 4.55
CA THR A 109 15.80 -9.24 3.17
C THR A 109 15.99 -8.03 2.26
N ALA A 110 16.29 -8.26 0.98
CA ALA A 110 16.53 -7.22 0.01
C ALA A 110 16.02 -7.59 -1.38
N VAL A 111 15.17 -6.75 -1.95
CA VAL A 111 14.73 -6.86 -3.33
C VAL A 111 15.38 -5.77 -4.19
N PRO A 112 15.60 -5.98 -5.49
CA PRO A 112 15.95 -4.90 -6.40
C PRO A 112 14.88 -3.79 -6.38
N LEU A 113 15.32 -2.53 -6.40
CA LEU A 113 14.43 -1.36 -6.43
C LEU A 113 13.48 -1.41 -7.62
N LYS A 114 13.98 -1.85 -8.78
CA LYS A 114 13.14 -2.03 -9.98
C LYS A 114 12.00 -3.02 -9.74
N GLU A 115 12.26 -4.12 -9.04
CA GLU A 115 11.24 -5.13 -8.72
C GLU A 115 10.24 -4.59 -7.71
N PHE A 116 10.70 -3.86 -6.68
CA PHE A 116 9.81 -3.19 -5.73
C PHE A 116 8.87 -2.20 -6.42
N LEU A 117 9.42 -1.32 -7.28
CA LEU A 117 8.64 -0.32 -8.00
C LEU A 117 7.68 -0.97 -9.01
N ALA A 118 8.06 -2.07 -9.65
CA ALA A 118 7.17 -2.82 -10.53
C ALA A 118 6.01 -3.44 -9.74
N ALA A 119 6.29 -4.11 -8.62
CA ALA A 119 5.27 -4.68 -7.75
C ALA A 119 4.30 -3.61 -7.22
N LEU A 120 4.80 -2.42 -6.87
CA LEU A 120 3.95 -1.31 -6.45
C LEU A 120 3.08 -0.78 -7.61
N ALA A 121 3.64 -0.65 -8.81
CA ALA A 121 2.87 -0.19 -9.96
C ALA A 121 1.75 -1.17 -10.33
N GLU A 122 2.01 -2.48 -10.24
CA GLU A 122 0.98 -3.52 -10.40
C GLU A 122 -0.10 -3.38 -9.32
N PHE A 123 0.29 -3.26 -8.06
CA PHE A 123 -0.65 -3.09 -6.94
C PHE A 123 -1.51 -1.82 -7.06
N ASP A 124 -0.89 -0.68 -7.42
CA ASP A 124 -1.59 0.58 -7.68
C ASP A 124 -2.64 0.41 -8.78
N GLN A 125 -2.28 -0.21 -9.90
CA GLN A 125 -3.22 -0.47 -11.00
C GLN A 125 -4.37 -1.38 -10.58
N GLU A 126 -4.08 -2.47 -9.86
CA GLU A 126 -5.10 -3.42 -9.40
C GLU A 126 -6.06 -2.76 -8.38
N VAL A 127 -5.54 -2.00 -7.42
CA VAL A 127 -6.37 -1.25 -6.46
C VAL A 127 -7.23 -0.21 -7.18
N MET A 128 -6.65 0.56 -8.09
CA MET A 128 -7.41 1.57 -8.82
C MET A 128 -8.51 0.94 -9.69
N ALA A 129 -8.20 -0.15 -10.39
CA ALA A 129 -9.20 -0.88 -11.19
C ALA A 129 -10.33 -1.44 -10.32
N ALA A 130 -10.00 -2.09 -9.20
CA ALA A 130 -11.00 -2.62 -8.27
C ALA A 130 -11.87 -1.52 -7.65
N MET A 131 -11.29 -0.34 -7.42
CA MET A 131 -12.04 0.81 -6.91
C MET A 131 -13.01 1.35 -7.96
N VAL A 132 -12.66 1.45 -9.25
CA VAL A 132 -13.59 1.88 -10.32
C VAL A 132 -14.91 1.12 -10.28
N GLU A 133 -14.85 -0.20 -10.08
CA GLU A 133 -16.04 -1.07 -10.01
C GLU A 133 -16.97 -0.74 -8.83
N ARG A 134 -16.44 -0.09 -7.77
CA ARG A 134 -17.17 0.23 -6.54
C ARG A 134 -17.79 1.62 -6.50
N LEU A 135 -17.28 2.58 -7.27
CA LEU A 135 -17.68 3.99 -7.14
C LEU A 135 -19.10 4.24 -7.65
N GLY A 136 -19.62 3.37 -8.52
CA GLY A 136 -20.85 3.62 -9.25
C GLY A 136 -20.77 4.95 -10.02
N ASP A 137 -21.88 5.70 -10.03
CA ASP A 137 -21.99 6.97 -10.73
C ASP A 137 -21.83 8.21 -9.83
N ASP A 138 -21.34 8.07 -8.58
CA ASP A 138 -21.16 9.22 -7.67
C ASP A 138 -20.04 10.14 -8.19
N PRO A 139 -20.34 11.36 -8.66
CA PRO A 139 -19.35 12.25 -9.27
C PRO A 139 -18.27 12.71 -8.29
N ARG A 140 -18.57 12.77 -7.00
CA ARG A 140 -17.60 13.16 -5.96
C ARG A 140 -16.58 12.04 -5.75
N LEU A 141 -17.04 10.79 -5.70
CA LEU A 141 -16.17 9.62 -5.59
C LEU A 141 -15.33 9.40 -6.86
N LEU A 142 -15.92 9.61 -8.03
CA LEU A 142 -15.20 9.55 -9.31
C LEU A 142 -14.10 10.64 -9.39
N ALA A 143 -14.38 11.86 -8.93
CA ALA A 143 -13.40 12.93 -8.88
C ALA A 143 -12.26 12.62 -7.91
N GLU A 144 -12.57 12.13 -6.70
CA GLU A 144 -11.57 11.71 -5.72
C GLU A 144 -10.68 10.58 -6.28
N HIS A 145 -11.29 9.56 -6.88
CA HIS A 145 -10.57 8.47 -7.52
C HIS A 145 -9.64 8.97 -8.63
N ALA A 146 -10.13 9.84 -9.52
CA ALA A 146 -9.33 10.38 -10.62
C ALA A 146 -8.12 11.21 -10.17
N ASP A 147 -8.17 11.84 -8.99
CA ASP A 147 -7.00 12.51 -8.40
C ASP A 147 -5.98 11.48 -7.86
N ARG A 148 -6.46 10.50 -7.09
CA ARG A 148 -5.65 9.46 -6.44
C ARG A 148 -4.91 8.58 -7.45
N SER A 149 -5.54 8.20 -8.57
CA SER A 149 -4.92 7.39 -9.63
C SER A 149 -3.71 8.05 -10.31
N ARG A 150 -3.41 9.32 -9.99
CA ARG A 150 -2.22 10.03 -10.51
C ARG A 150 -1.08 10.13 -9.50
N TRP A 151 -1.27 9.72 -8.25
CA TRP A 151 -0.31 9.97 -7.17
C TRP A 151 1.02 9.25 -7.40
N LEU A 152 1.00 7.96 -7.73
CA LEU A 152 2.24 7.21 -8.01
C LEU A 152 3.05 7.82 -9.16
N GLY A 153 2.37 8.19 -10.26
CA GLY A 153 2.99 8.86 -11.40
C GLY A 153 3.64 10.21 -11.03
N ARG A 154 3.02 10.98 -10.12
CA ARG A 154 3.60 12.23 -9.60
C ARG A 154 4.87 11.98 -8.78
N ILE A 155 4.87 10.95 -7.93
CA ILE A 155 6.03 10.61 -7.08
C ILE A 155 7.21 10.15 -7.95
N VAL A 156 6.98 9.18 -8.84
CA VAL A 156 8.03 8.63 -9.69
C VAL A 156 8.52 9.66 -10.73
N GLY A 157 7.60 10.41 -11.34
CA GLY A 157 7.90 11.43 -12.34
C GLY A 157 8.59 12.68 -11.77
N GLY A 158 8.24 13.09 -10.55
CA GLY A 158 8.85 14.24 -9.86
C GLY A 158 10.34 14.03 -9.58
N GLN A 159 10.73 12.79 -9.21
CA GLN A 159 12.12 12.44 -8.94
C GLN A 159 12.98 12.40 -10.21
N SER A 160 12.42 11.95 -11.35
CA SER A 160 13.13 11.97 -12.63
C SER A 160 13.50 13.40 -13.08
N ARG A 161 12.65 14.39 -12.79
CA ARG A 161 12.93 15.80 -13.12
C ARG A 161 13.99 16.42 -12.22
N ALA A 162 13.98 16.08 -10.92
CA ALA A 162 14.98 16.55 -9.97
C ALA A 162 16.40 16.00 -10.23
N GLN A 163 16.51 14.81 -10.83
CA GLN A 163 17.80 14.18 -11.18
C GLN A 163 18.41 14.73 -12.48
N CYS A 164 17.62 15.21 -13.45
CA CYS A 164 18.12 15.84 -14.69
C CYS A 164 18.56 17.30 -14.53
N SER A 165 18.33 17.91 -13.37
CA SER A 165 18.65 19.33 -13.11
C SER A 165 20.01 19.51 -12.41
N ARG A 166 20.90 18.51 -12.45
CA ARG A 166 22.24 18.54 -11.85
C ARG A 166 23.33 18.29 -12.88
#